data_AF-A0AAV8WTS5-F1
#
_entry.id   AF-A0AAV8WTS5-F1
#
_cell.length_a   1.000
_cell.length_b   1.000
_cell.length_c   1.000
_cell.angle_alpha   90.00
_cell.angle_beta   90.00
_cell.angle_gamma   90.00
#
_symmetry.space_group_name_H-M   'P 1'
#
loop_
_entity.id
_entity.type
_entity.pdbx_description
1 polymer ?
#
loop_
_entity_poly.entity_id
_entity_poly.type
_entity_poly.pdbx_seq_one_letter_code
_entity_poly.pdbx_strand_id
1 'polypeptide(L)'
;MIENVFGFISAIFRVFKKPMLLQPNTVSQLTMACVLLHNFLRRNKTSGILYTPPGTLDMYENGKLVRPGSWRQDAENFNGIRCISQVARKPSLNAVKIREKFTEYFYTNNSSCEENE
;
A
#
# COMPACT_ATOMS: atom_id res chain seq x y z
N MET A 1 -11.43 2.18 6.32
CA MET A 1 -11.50 1.22 5.21
C MET A 1 -10.92 1.90 3.95
N ILE A 2 -9.60 2.06 3.87
CA ILE A 2 -8.90 2.79 2.77
C ILE A 2 -7.76 1.96 2.20
N GLU A 3 -7.11 1.16 3.04
CA GLU A 3 -5.95 0.35 2.69
C GLU A 3 -6.22 -0.67 1.56
N ASN A 4 -7.42 -1.25 1.51
CA ASN A 4 -7.80 -2.19 0.44
C ASN A 4 -8.13 -1.51 -0.89
N VAL A 5 -8.46 -0.22 -0.90
CA VAL A 5 -8.87 0.48 -2.14
C VAL A 5 -7.66 0.72 -3.03
N PHE A 6 -6.53 1.15 -2.45
CA PHE A 6 -5.29 1.32 -3.21
C PHE A 6 -4.79 -0.02 -3.75
N GLY A 7 -4.83 -1.09 -2.93
CA GLY A 7 -4.49 -2.43 -3.38
C GLY A 7 -5.32 -2.88 -4.58
N PHE A 8 -6.63 -2.66 -4.54
CA PHE A 8 -7.52 -3.00 -5.65
C PHE A 8 -7.25 -2.17 -6.91
N ILE A 9 -7.16 -0.84 -6.78
CA ILE A 9 -6.89 0.06 -7.90
C ILE A 9 -5.52 -0.24 -8.52
N SER A 10 -4.50 -0.57 -7.73
CA SER A 10 -3.18 -0.96 -8.23
C SER A 10 -3.18 -2.36 -8.86
N ALA A 11 -4.01 -3.30 -8.39
CA ALA A 11 -4.18 -4.61 -9.03
C ALA A 11 -4.71 -4.47 -10.46
N ILE A 12 -5.71 -3.59 -10.66
CA ILE A 12 -6.31 -3.31 -11.97
C ILE A 12 -5.41 -2.42 -12.83
N PHE A 13 -5.01 -1.26 -12.31
CA PHE A 13 -4.21 -0.29 -13.02
C PHE A 13 -2.73 -0.53 -12.70
N ARG A 14 -2.10 -1.32 -13.57
CA ARG A 14 -0.67 -1.68 -13.49
C ARG A 14 0.28 -0.49 -13.39
N VAL A 15 -0.19 0.70 -13.77
CA VAL A 15 0.53 1.96 -13.65
C VAL A 15 0.99 2.20 -12.20
N PHE A 16 0.15 1.90 -11.20
CA PHE A 16 0.52 2.07 -9.77
C PHE A 16 1.42 0.95 -9.21
N LYS A 17 1.73 -0.09 -9.99
CA LYS A 17 2.56 -1.22 -9.51
C LYS A 17 4.06 -0.93 -9.54
N LYS A 18 4.50 0.20 -10.12
CA LYS A 18 5.91 0.61 -10.16
C LYS A 18 6.08 2.00 -9.59
N PRO A 19 7.22 2.28 -8.91
CA PRO A 19 7.58 3.65 -8.56
C PRO A 19 7.58 4.53 -9.80
N MET A 20 6.88 5.64 -9.72
CA MET A 20 6.76 6.60 -10.80
C MET A 20 7.65 7.80 -10.50
N LEU A 21 8.59 8.09 -11.39
CA LEU A 21 9.36 9.34 -11.35
C LEU A 21 8.54 10.44 -12.02
N LEU A 22 7.39 10.78 -11.44
CA LEU A 22 6.46 11.79 -11.93
C LEU A 22 6.32 12.92 -10.90
N GLN A 23 6.01 14.13 -11.38
CA GLN A 23 5.68 15.23 -10.49
C GLN A 23 4.35 14.96 -9.74
N PRO A 24 4.20 15.42 -8.49
CA PRO A 24 3.00 15.15 -7.68
C PRO A 24 1.69 15.55 -8.36
N ASN A 25 1.68 16.66 -9.12
CA ASN A 25 0.50 17.11 -9.85
C ASN A 25 0.06 16.09 -10.93
N THR A 26 1.01 15.55 -11.68
CA THR A 26 0.75 14.53 -12.69
C THR A 26 0.24 13.23 -12.08
N VAL A 27 0.78 12.83 -10.92
CA VAL A 27 0.30 11.66 -10.17
C VAL A 27 -1.16 11.86 -9.75
N SER A 28 -1.51 13.04 -9.24
CA SER A 28 -2.90 13.36 -8.86
C SER A 28 -3.86 13.26 -10.05
N GLN A 29 -3.49 13.83 -11.21
CA GLN A 29 -4.30 13.73 -12.43
C GLN A 29 -4.46 12.28 -12.90
N LEU A 30 -3.39 11.49 -12.85
CA LEU A 30 -3.42 10.07 -13.19
C LEU A 30 -4.35 9.28 -12.26
N THR A 31 -4.24 9.48 -10.95
CA THR A 31 -5.13 8.85 -9.97
C THR A 31 -6.60 9.21 -10.23
N MET A 32 -6.89 10.48 -10.50
CA MET A 32 -8.23 10.93 -10.81
C MET A 32 -8.76 10.30 -12.11
N ALA A 33 -7.94 10.22 -13.14
CA ALA A 33 -8.30 9.56 -14.40
C ALA A 33 -8.62 8.07 -14.19
N CYS A 34 -7.83 7.35 -13.39
CA CYS A 34 -8.10 5.96 -13.04
C CYS A 34 -9.42 5.79 -12.28
N VAL A 35 -9.74 6.69 -11.34
CA VAL A 35 -11.01 6.67 -10.60
C VAL A 35 -12.20 6.95 -11.53
N LEU A 36 -12.09 7.95 -12.41
CA LEU A 36 -13.13 8.26 -13.39
C LEU A 36 -13.37 7.08 -14.35
N LEU A 37 -12.31 6.46 -14.83
CA LEU A 37 -12.40 5.28 -15.70
C LEU A 37 -13.03 4.10 -14.98
N HIS A 38 -12.64 3.84 -13.72
CA HIS A 38 -13.25 2.82 -12.89
C HIS A 38 -14.77 3.03 -12.76
N ASN A 39 -15.19 4.26 -12.43
CA ASN A 39 -16.60 4.63 -12.30
C ASN A 39 -17.36 4.48 -13.62
N PHE A 40 -16.75 4.88 -14.73
CA PHE A 40 -17.33 4.73 -16.06
C PHE A 40 -17.56 3.26 -16.42
N LEU A 41 -16.56 2.40 -16.25
CA LEU A 41 -16.65 0.97 -16.56
C LEU A 41 -17.69 0.26 -15.69
N ARG A 42 -17.86 0.71 -14.44
CA ARG A 42 -18.87 0.18 -13.51
C ARG A 42 -20.28 0.73 -13.71
N ARG A 43 -20.47 1.76 -14.54
CA ARG A 43 -21.77 2.43 -14.71
C ARG A 43 -22.82 1.53 -15.37
N ASN A 44 -22.40 0.71 -16.33
CA ASN A 44 -23.29 -0.23 -17.02
C ASN A 44 -23.15 -1.64 -16.42
N LYS A 45 -24.26 -2.37 -16.31
CA LYS A 45 -24.30 -3.73 -15.71
C LYS A 45 -23.42 -4.70 -16.49
N THR A 46 -23.48 -4.68 -17.82
CA THR A 46 -22.72 -5.61 -18.67
C THR A 46 -21.22 -5.33 -18.58
N SER A 47 -20.80 -4.06 -18.69
CA SER A 47 -19.40 -3.68 -18.58
C SER A 47 -18.88 -3.86 -17.15
N GLY A 48 -19.72 -3.61 -16.14
CA GLY A 48 -19.38 -3.76 -14.74
C GLY A 48 -19.12 -5.21 -14.36
N ILE A 49 -19.93 -6.16 -14.85
CA ILE A 49 -19.72 -7.59 -14.63
C ILE A 49 -18.46 -8.08 -15.35
N LEU A 50 -18.18 -7.57 -16.56
CA LEU A 50 -16.96 -7.93 -17.30
C LEU A 50 -15.69 -7.36 -16.64
N TYR A 51 -15.74 -6.11 -16.20
CA TYR A 51 -14.62 -5.40 -15.59
C TYR A 51 -14.38 -5.80 -14.13
N THR A 52 -15.44 -6.09 -13.38
CA THR A 52 -15.38 -6.54 -11.98
C THR A 52 -16.33 -7.75 -11.81
N PRO A 53 -15.91 -8.95 -12.22
CA PRO A 53 -16.68 -10.16 -12.02
C PRO A 53 -17.06 -10.38 -10.54
N PRO A 54 -18.15 -11.11 -10.27
CA PRO A 54 -18.49 -11.51 -8.90
C PRO A 54 -17.33 -12.24 -8.24
N GLY A 55 -16.97 -11.82 -7.02
CA GLY A 55 -15.81 -12.35 -6.29
C GLY A 55 -14.49 -11.61 -6.55
N THR A 56 -14.47 -10.61 -7.43
CA THR A 56 -13.30 -9.74 -7.61
C THR A 56 -13.08 -8.79 -6.44
N LEU A 57 -14.08 -8.48 -5.62
CA LEU A 57 -13.95 -7.63 -4.42
C LEU A 57 -14.03 -8.46 -3.13
N ASP A 58 -13.47 -7.91 -2.06
CA ASP A 58 -13.56 -8.50 -0.71
C ASP A 58 -15.03 -8.51 -0.22
N MET A 59 -15.45 -9.63 0.35
CA MET A 59 -16.78 -9.80 0.94
C MET A 59 -16.68 -9.75 2.46
N TYR A 60 -17.39 -8.80 3.06
CA TYR A 60 -17.45 -8.62 4.51
C TYR A 60 -18.84 -8.98 5.03
N GLU A 61 -18.89 -9.73 6.13
CA GLU A 61 -20.09 -9.89 6.94
C GLU A 61 -19.76 -9.51 8.38
N ASN A 62 -20.60 -8.68 9.01
CA ASN A 62 -20.41 -8.23 10.39
C ASN A 62 -19.01 -7.66 10.69
N GLY A 63 -18.42 -6.95 9.72
CA GLY A 63 -17.08 -6.36 9.84
C GLY A 63 -15.92 -7.34 9.74
N LYS A 64 -16.18 -8.65 9.59
CA LYS A 64 -15.16 -9.67 9.34
C LYS A 64 -15.09 -9.99 7.85
N LEU A 65 -13.87 -10.14 7.35
CA LEU A 65 -13.62 -10.61 6.00
C LEU A 65 -14.05 -12.08 5.91
N VAL A 66 -15.10 -12.37 5.15
CA VAL A 66 -15.62 -13.73 4.93
C VAL A 66 -15.00 -14.36 3.70
N ARG A 67 -14.81 -13.58 2.64
CA ARG A 67 -14.15 -14.04 1.42
C ARG A 67 -13.18 -12.97 0.91
N PRO A 68 -11.88 -13.28 0.75
CA PRO A 68 -10.94 -12.40 0.06
C PRO A 68 -11.29 -12.32 -1.42
N GLY A 69 -11.23 -11.12 -2.00
CA GLY A 69 -11.47 -10.92 -3.42
C GLY A 69 -10.30 -11.42 -4.29
N SER A 70 -10.61 -11.87 -5.50
CA SER A 70 -9.61 -12.44 -6.42
C SER A 70 -8.54 -11.44 -6.88
N TRP A 71 -8.80 -10.13 -6.76
CA TRP A 71 -7.84 -9.06 -7.06
C TRP A 71 -6.50 -9.18 -6.30
N ARG A 72 -6.50 -9.89 -5.17
CA ARG A 72 -5.31 -10.13 -4.35
C ARG A 72 -4.33 -11.12 -5.00
N GLN A 73 -4.80 -12.07 -5.82
CA GLN A 73 -3.93 -13.01 -6.54
C GLN A 73 -3.03 -12.29 -7.56
N ASP A 74 -3.56 -11.27 -8.23
CA ASP A 74 -2.81 -10.42 -9.18
C ASP A 74 -1.85 -9.45 -8.48
N ALA A 75 -2.07 -9.18 -7.19
CA ALA A 75 -1.15 -8.43 -6.34
C ALA A 75 0.01 -9.31 -5.85
N GLU A 76 -0.26 -10.56 -5.46
CA GLU A 76 0.75 -11.51 -4.97
C GLU A 76 1.73 -12.00 -6.05
N ASN A 77 1.27 -12.13 -7.30
CA ASN A 77 2.10 -12.62 -8.40
C ASN A 77 3.08 -11.59 -8.99
N PHE A 78 2.89 -10.28 -8.75
CA PHE A 78 3.73 -9.22 -9.31
C PHE A 78 4.44 -8.39 -8.24
N ASN A 79 5.51 -8.99 -7.77
CA ASN A 79 6.37 -8.55 -6.69
C ASN A 79 7.39 -7.49 -7.14
N GLY A 80 6.94 -6.24 -7.37
CA GLY A 80 7.84 -5.07 -7.38
C GLY A 80 8.26 -4.64 -5.96
N ILE A 81 7.39 -4.90 -4.99
CA ILE A 81 7.60 -4.64 -3.55
C ILE A 81 7.34 -5.96 -2.84
N ARG A 82 8.37 -6.80 -2.71
CA ARG A 82 8.28 -8.01 -1.90
C ARG A 82 8.28 -7.60 -0.43
N CYS A 83 7.39 -8.19 0.37
CA CYS A 83 7.67 -8.28 1.79
C CYS A 83 9.05 -8.95 1.92
N ILE A 84 10.00 -8.22 2.50
CA ILE A 84 11.31 -8.79 2.83
C ILE A 84 11.01 -9.92 3.82
N SER A 85 11.39 -11.15 3.48
CA SER A 85 11.27 -12.25 4.43
C SER A 85 12.07 -11.87 5.67
N GLN A 86 11.45 -11.95 6.85
CA GLN A 86 12.18 -11.77 8.10
C GLN A 86 13.12 -12.96 8.29
N VAL A 87 14.31 -12.86 7.71
CA VAL A 87 15.40 -13.80 7.95
C VAL A 87 16.07 -13.37 9.24
N ALA A 88 16.03 -14.24 10.26
CA ALA A 88 16.83 -14.05 11.46
C ALA A 88 18.31 -14.01 11.06
N ARG A 89 18.90 -12.82 11.06
CA ARG A 89 20.34 -12.61 10.86
C ARG A 89 20.91 -11.96 12.12
N LYS A 90 22.11 -12.38 12.52
CA LYS A 90 22.89 -11.60 13.49
C LYS A 90 23.27 -10.28 12.82
N PRO A 91 22.86 -9.12 13.35
CA PRO A 91 23.26 -7.83 12.78
C PRO A 91 24.79 -7.67 12.91
N SER A 92 25.40 -6.95 11.97
CA SER A 92 26.82 -6.64 12.06
C SER A 92 27.09 -5.75 13.28
N LEU A 93 28.30 -5.85 13.85
CA LEU A 93 28.71 -5.00 14.97
C LEU A 93 28.54 -3.51 14.66
N ASN A 94 28.75 -3.10 13.40
CA ASN A 94 28.55 -1.72 12.96
C ASN A 94 27.07 -1.31 12.99
N ALA A 95 26.16 -2.18 12.54
CA ALA A 95 24.71 -1.91 12.61
C ALA A 95 24.21 -1.79 14.06
N VAL A 96 24.76 -2.59 14.98
CA VAL A 96 24.46 -2.49 16.42
C VAL A 96 24.92 -1.15 16.98
N LYS A 97 26.17 -0.73 16.71
CA LYS A 97 26.70 0.57 17.15
C LYS A 97 25.91 1.75 16.61
N ILE A 98 25.50 1.69 15.33
CA ILE A 98 24.67 2.74 14.72
C ILE A 98 23.31 2.82 15.43
N ARG A 99 22.67 1.67 15.68
CA ARG A 99 21.40 1.61 16.41
C ARG A 99 21.52 2.19 17.82
N GLU A 100 22.57 1.85 18.55
CA GLU A 100 22.84 2.39 19.88
C GLU A 100 23.04 3.90 19.85
N LYS A 101 23.82 4.41 18.89
CA LYS A 101 24.05 5.85 18.74
C LYS A 101 22.76 6.63 18.43
N PHE A 102 21.90 6.09 17.57
CA PHE A 102 20.59 6.69 17.32
C PHE A 102 19.69 6.61 18.57
N THR A 103 19.74 5.49 19.29
CA THR A 103 18.99 5.32 20.55
C THR A 103 19.39 6.41 21.54
N GLU A 104 20.69 6.56 21.81
CA GLU A 104 21.23 7.59 22.69
C GLU A 104 20.85 9.00 22.23
N TYR A 105 20.95 9.30 20.93
CA TYR A 105 20.54 10.59 20.38
C TYR A 105 19.08 10.89 20.64
N PHE A 106 18.16 9.97 20.35
CA PHE A 106 16.73 10.19 20.58
C PHE A 106 16.36 10.26 22.06
N TYR A 107 17.02 9.49 22.92
CA TYR A 107 16.79 9.57 24.37
C TYR A 107 17.35 10.85 24.99
N THR A 108 18.48 11.36 24.48
CA THR A 108 19.11 12.60 24.99
C THR A 108 18.46 13.87 24.43
N ASN A 109 18.00 13.83 23.17
CA ASN A 109 17.30 14.97 22.57
C ASN A 109 15.83 15.08 23.00
N ASN A 110 15.18 13.99 23.43
CA ASN A 110 13.83 14.09 24.03
C ASN A 110 13.86 14.47 25.51
N SER A 111 15.00 14.33 26.21
CA SER A 111 15.15 14.77 27.60
C SER A 111 15.63 16.22 27.74
N SER A 112 15.93 16.91 26.64
CA SER A 112 16.34 18.32 26.62
C SER A 112 15.24 19.29 26.18
N CYS A 113 14.00 18.81 26.01
CA CYS A 113 12.83 19.63 25.68
C CYS A 113 11.85 19.84 26.85
N GLU A 114 12.24 19.54 28.09
CA GLU A 114 11.52 19.94 29.29
C GLU A 114 12.49 20.60 30.27
N GLU A 115 12.99 21.79 29.92
CA GLU A 115 13.39 22.81 30.88
C GLU A 115 13.74 24.08 30.09
N ASN A 116 12.79 25.02 30.10
CA ASN A 116 12.95 26.47 30.25
C ASN A 116 11.95 27.27 29.40
N GLU A 117 11.06 27.92 30.15
CA GLU A 117 10.18 29.07 29.87
C GLU A 117 8.81 28.85 29.19
#